data_AF-A0A6J4VX13-F1
#
_entry.id   AF-A0A6J4VX13-F1
#
_cell.length_a   1.000
_cell.length_b   1.000
_cell.length_c   1.000
_cell.angle_alpha   90.00
_cell.angle_beta   90.00
_cell.angle_gamma   90.00
#
_symmetry.space_group_name_H-M   'P 1'
#
loop_
_entity.id
_entity.type
_entity.pdbx_description
1 polymer ?
#
loop_
_entity_poly.entity_id
_entity_poly.type
_entity_poly.pdbx_seq_one_letter_code
_entity_poly.pdbx_strand_id
1 'polypeptide(L)'
;MSRLAEQYGCPVEVTTEVIGGKWKSTILWWLRQSAKRPNELMQLIPGISQKVLTRQLRELEADGLIDRQVYQETPPRVEYSLTSQGETLRTITELMCDWGKTRRPGYRFGLLNLEGLHILVVADAPDACEQIRVELGVIRGAQVTTATVTMMSEQLRQVQVDVVIVDFEMTAEDLSVLSQQIQLLEAGQEKQLFVVALSDQLNRSRAFAQGFRIVLTKPVEPAELAAAIASFTGRLG
;
A
#
# COMPACT_ATOMS: atom_id res chain seq x y z
N MET A 1 18.05 1.80 30.09
CA MET A 1 16.96 2.80 30.05
C MET A 1 17.26 4.08 30.86
N SER A 2 18.32 4.17 31.67
CA SER A 2 18.57 5.32 32.58
C SER A 2 19.35 6.51 31.99
N ARG A 3 19.86 6.45 30.74
CA ARG A 3 20.66 7.53 30.13
C ARG A 3 19.90 8.47 29.19
N LEU A 4 18.68 8.10 28.79
CA LEU A 4 17.86 8.89 27.85
C LEU A 4 17.05 9.99 28.56
N ALA A 5 16.76 9.86 29.86
CA ALA A 5 15.91 10.80 30.59
C ALA A 5 16.58 12.16 30.90
N GLU A 6 17.91 12.26 30.83
CA GLU A 6 18.66 13.50 31.12
C GLU A 6 18.99 14.34 29.87
N GLN A 7 18.66 13.86 28.66
CA GLN A 7 19.13 14.48 27.41
C GLN A 7 18.06 15.21 26.59
N TYR A 8 16.77 15.03 26.93
CA TYR A 8 15.65 15.62 26.17
C TYR A 8 14.78 16.52 27.05
N GLY A 9 14.41 17.68 26.52
CA GLY A 9 13.52 18.64 27.18
C GLY A 9 12.05 18.25 27.15
N CYS A 10 11.64 17.36 26.23
CA CYS A 10 10.29 16.81 26.18
C CYS A 10 10.20 15.49 25.38
N PRO A 11 9.15 14.67 25.58
CA PRO A 11 8.94 13.43 24.81
C PRO A 11 8.81 13.62 23.29
N VAL A 12 8.45 14.83 22.84
CA VAL A 12 8.40 15.17 21.41
C VAL A 12 9.80 15.13 20.79
N GLU A 13 10.85 15.50 21.54
CA GLU A 13 12.23 15.44 21.05
C GLU A 13 12.67 14.00 20.81
N VAL A 14 12.29 13.07 21.70
CA VAL A 14 12.55 11.62 21.51
C VAL A 14 11.90 11.13 20.22
N THR A 15 10.64 11.49 19.99
CA THR A 15 9.93 11.12 18.76
C THR A 15 10.62 11.74 17.54
N THR A 16 11.02 13.01 17.62
CA THR A 16 11.68 13.74 16.53
C THR A 16 13.05 13.18 16.21
N GLU A 17 13.80 12.66 17.18
CA GLU A 17 15.07 11.98 16.91
C GLU A 17 14.86 10.67 16.14
N VAL A 18 13.84 9.90 16.54
CA VAL A 18 13.57 8.59 15.99
C VAL A 18 13.00 8.70 14.56
N ILE A 19 11.98 9.53 14.33
CA ILE A 19 11.26 9.61 13.04
C ILE A 19 11.44 10.92 12.27
N GLY A 20 12.19 11.88 12.83
CA GLY A 20 12.40 13.17 12.20
C GLY A 20 13.34 13.13 10.99
N GLY A 21 13.56 14.33 10.44
CA GLY A 21 14.22 14.49 9.16
C GLY A 21 13.30 14.26 7.97
N LYS A 22 13.87 14.33 6.76
CA LYS A 22 13.10 14.34 5.51
C LYS A 22 12.53 12.97 5.12
N TRP A 23 13.16 11.88 5.53
CA TRP A 23 12.95 10.58 4.89
C TRP A 23 12.36 9.49 5.80
N LYS A 24 12.73 9.44 7.08
CA LYS A 24 12.30 8.35 8.00
C LYS A 24 10.77 8.25 8.09
N SER A 25 10.09 9.36 8.34
CA SER A 25 8.62 9.42 8.38
C SER A 25 7.96 8.98 7.07
N THR A 26 8.53 9.33 5.91
CA THR A 26 8.02 8.90 4.60
C THR A 26 8.27 7.41 4.33
N ILE A 27 9.40 6.86 4.76
CA ILE A 27 9.68 5.43 4.66
C ILE A 27 8.68 4.64 5.51
N LEU A 28 8.49 5.04 6.78
CA LEU A 28 7.52 4.42 7.68
C LEU A 28 6.10 4.52 7.13
N TRP A 29 5.74 5.67 6.55
CA TRP A 29 4.46 5.85 5.85
C TRP A 29 4.24 4.78 4.79
N TRP A 30 5.22 4.51 3.92
CA TRP A 30 5.05 3.53 2.85
C TRP A 30 5.11 2.08 3.33
N LEU A 31 5.85 1.80 4.40
CA LEU A 31 5.97 0.46 4.98
C LEU A 31 4.74 0.05 5.80
N ARG A 32 3.92 1.00 6.25
CA ARG A 32 2.66 0.71 6.98
C ARG A 32 1.61 -0.03 6.13
N GLN A 33 1.71 0.06 4.81
CA GLN A 33 0.80 -0.58 3.86
C GLN A 33 1.15 -2.05 3.66
N SER A 34 2.42 -2.32 3.38
CA SER A 34 2.95 -3.65 3.09
C SER A 34 4.47 -3.64 3.19
N ALA A 35 5.05 -4.83 3.23
CA ALA A 35 6.49 -4.97 3.01
C ALA A 35 6.87 -4.41 1.63
N LYS A 36 8.04 -3.76 1.54
CA LYS A 36 8.54 -3.14 0.30
C LYS A 36 10.01 -3.48 0.06
N ARG A 37 10.39 -3.66 -1.19
CA ARG A 37 11.80 -3.74 -1.63
C ARG A 37 12.43 -2.33 -1.66
N PRO A 38 13.76 -2.21 -1.58
CA PRO A 38 14.45 -0.93 -1.69
C PRO A 38 14.11 -0.14 -2.96
N ASN A 39 14.03 -0.82 -4.11
CA ASN A 39 13.72 -0.15 -5.37
C ASN A 39 12.29 0.41 -5.37
N GLU A 40 11.32 -0.33 -4.80
CA GLU A 40 9.95 0.17 -4.67
C GLU A 40 9.90 1.43 -3.80
N LEU A 41 10.62 1.43 -2.66
CA LEU A 41 10.73 2.62 -1.81
C LEU A 41 11.40 3.80 -2.53
N MET A 42 12.42 3.56 -3.36
CA MET A 42 13.06 4.64 -4.12
C MET A 42 12.08 5.33 -5.07
N GLN A 43 11.22 4.56 -5.73
CA GLN A 43 10.27 5.13 -6.69
C GLN A 43 9.06 5.77 -6.00
N LEU A 44 8.62 5.22 -4.86
CA LEU A 44 7.58 5.81 -4.00
C LEU A 44 8.03 7.10 -3.31
N ILE A 45 9.35 7.34 -3.21
CA ILE A 45 9.93 8.50 -2.52
C ILE A 45 10.80 9.31 -3.50
N PRO A 46 10.18 10.15 -4.37
CA PRO A 46 10.92 10.92 -5.35
C PRO A 46 12.06 11.77 -4.73
N GLY A 47 13.25 11.64 -5.31
CA GLY A 47 14.44 12.41 -4.92
C GLY A 47 15.26 11.83 -3.77
N ILE A 48 14.92 10.65 -3.23
CA ILE A 48 15.83 9.93 -2.34
C ILE A 48 16.90 9.19 -3.16
N SER A 49 18.17 9.34 -2.80
CA SER A 49 19.24 8.55 -3.42
C SER A 49 19.34 7.17 -2.77
N GLN A 50 19.81 6.16 -3.52
CA GLN A 50 20.01 4.80 -3.01
C GLN A 50 20.90 4.77 -1.75
N LYS A 51 21.96 5.59 -1.74
CA LYS A 51 22.87 5.72 -0.59
C LYS A 51 22.14 6.25 0.65
N VAL A 52 21.29 7.27 0.47
CA VAL A 52 20.51 7.84 1.58
C VAL A 52 19.45 6.84 2.04
N LEU A 53 18.69 6.23 1.13
CA LEU A 53 17.69 5.22 1.49
C LEU A 53 18.32 4.08 2.30
N THR A 54 19.44 3.53 1.84
CA THR A 54 20.15 2.46 2.56
C THR A 54 20.56 2.88 3.96
N ARG A 55 21.03 4.13 4.12
CA ARG A 55 21.39 4.67 5.45
C ARG A 55 20.16 4.78 6.35
N GLN A 56 19.06 5.33 5.85
CA GLN A 56 17.83 5.51 6.62
C GLN A 56 17.18 4.18 7.01
N LEU A 57 17.19 3.19 6.12
CA LEU A 57 16.70 1.83 6.44
C LEU A 57 17.52 1.20 7.56
N ARG A 58 18.86 1.30 7.53
CA ARG A 58 19.72 0.79 8.61
C ARG A 58 19.49 1.49 9.94
N GLU A 59 19.28 2.81 9.92
CA GLU A 59 18.95 3.57 11.13
C GLU A 59 17.61 3.08 11.71
N LEU A 60 16.56 2.97 10.88
CA LEU A 60 15.24 2.49 11.30
C LEU A 60 15.24 1.04 11.80
N GLU A 61 16.08 0.18 11.21
CA GLU A 61 16.28 -1.21 11.63
C GLU A 61 16.98 -1.27 12.98
N ALA A 62 18.04 -0.46 13.17
CA ALA A 62 18.75 -0.34 14.44
C ALA A 62 17.87 0.24 15.56
N ASP A 63 16.96 1.16 15.21
CA ASP A 63 15.96 1.73 16.11
C ASP A 63 14.82 0.74 16.44
N GLY A 64 14.83 -0.46 15.84
CA GLY A 64 13.83 -1.51 16.08
C GLY A 64 12.47 -1.25 15.43
N LEU A 65 12.38 -0.31 14.49
CA LEU A 65 11.12 0.11 13.87
C LEU A 65 10.77 -0.68 12.62
N ILE A 66 11.78 -1.19 11.90
CA ILE A 66 11.58 -2.00 10.71
C ILE A 66 12.34 -3.32 10.82
N ASP A 67 11.78 -4.36 10.22
CA ASP A 67 12.42 -5.66 10.05
C ASP A 67 12.91 -5.80 8.60
N ARG A 68 14.04 -6.50 8.42
CA ARG A 68 14.64 -6.76 7.11
C ARG A 68 14.64 -8.26 6.85
N GLN A 69 13.77 -8.69 5.94
CA GLN A 69 13.66 -10.09 5.57
C GLN A 69 14.41 -10.38 4.26
N VAL A 70 15.27 -11.42 4.28
CA VAL A 70 15.97 -11.91 3.08
C VAL A 70 15.32 -13.21 2.61
N TYR A 71 14.92 -13.24 1.35
CA TYR A 71 14.37 -14.43 0.71
C TYR A 71 15.42 -15.05 -0.19
N GLN A 72 15.79 -16.30 0.10
CA GLN A 72 16.79 -17.08 -0.65
C GLN A 72 16.18 -17.76 -1.89
N GLU A 73 15.33 -17.04 -2.61
CA GLU A 73 14.82 -17.48 -3.92
C GLU A 73 15.81 -17.08 -5.04
N THR A 74 15.54 -17.51 -6.27
CA THR A 74 16.34 -17.10 -7.44
C THR A 74 15.47 -16.20 -8.33
N PRO A 75 15.79 -14.90 -8.48
CA PRO A 75 16.89 -14.15 -7.85
C PRO A 75 16.62 -13.80 -6.38
N PRO A 76 17.67 -13.66 -5.53
CA PRO A 76 17.48 -13.33 -4.13
C PRO A 76 16.86 -11.94 -3.98
N ARG A 77 15.90 -11.81 -3.06
CA ARG A 77 15.24 -10.53 -2.77
C ARG A 77 15.29 -10.18 -1.30
N VAL A 78 15.13 -8.88 -1.03
CA VAL A 78 15.10 -8.32 0.32
C VAL A 78 13.89 -7.42 0.42
N GLU A 79 13.15 -7.58 1.51
CA GLU A 79 12.00 -6.74 1.83
C GLU A 79 12.14 -6.17 3.23
N TYR A 80 11.55 -4.99 3.41
CA TYR A 80 11.46 -4.30 4.69
C TYR A 80 10.00 -4.19 5.09
N SER A 81 9.68 -4.40 6.36
CA SER A 81 8.34 -4.25 6.92
C SER A 81 8.41 -3.56 8.27
N LEU A 82 7.31 -2.99 8.77
CA LEU A 82 7.26 -2.47 10.13
C LEU A 82 7.39 -3.62 11.15
N THR A 83 8.09 -3.38 12.25
CA THR A 83 8.01 -4.24 13.44
C THR A 83 6.75 -3.93 14.24
N SER A 84 6.46 -4.70 15.30
CA SER A 84 5.40 -4.35 16.25
C SER A 84 5.59 -2.95 16.85
N GLN A 85 6.83 -2.52 17.08
CA GLN A 85 7.13 -1.16 17.54
C GLN A 85 6.90 -0.13 16.43
N GLY A 86 7.34 -0.42 15.19
CA GLY A 86 7.12 0.44 14.04
C GLY A 86 5.63 0.71 13.77
N GLU A 87 4.78 -0.31 13.94
CA GLU A 87 3.32 -0.17 13.78
C GLU A 87 2.70 0.83 14.78
N THR A 88 3.31 1.05 15.97
CA THR A 88 2.83 2.09 16.91
C THR A 88 2.98 3.51 16.38
N LEU A 89 3.89 3.73 15.42
CA LEU A 89 4.13 5.04 14.80
C LEU A 89 3.13 5.34 13.66
N ARG A 90 2.32 4.35 13.29
CA ARG A 90 1.37 4.47 12.19
C ARG A 90 0.42 5.66 12.38
N THR A 91 -0.22 5.77 13.54
CA THR A 91 -1.13 6.88 13.87
C THR A 91 -0.42 8.24 13.78
N ILE A 92 0.85 8.32 14.18
CA ILE A 92 1.63 9.55 14.07
C ILE A 92 1.83 9.93 12.60
N THR A 93 2.22 8.96 11.75
CA THR A 93 2.42 9.22 10.32
C THR A 93 1.12 9.61 9.60
N GLU A 94 -0.03 9.06 10.01
CA GLU A 94 -1.36 9.44 9.52
C GLU A 94 -1.71 10.88 9.91
N LEU A 95 -1.53 11.25 11.17
CA LEU A 95 -1.76 12.63 11.63
C LEU A 95 -0.83 13.64 10.94
N MET A 96 0.43 13.27 10.70
CA MET A 96 1.37 14.09 9.92
C MET A 96 0.89 14.29 8.48
N CYS A 97 0.39 13.22 7.85
CA CYS A 97 -0.14 13.27 6.48
C CYS A 97 -1.35 14.22 6.40
N ASP A 98 -2.32 14.05 7.29
CA ASP A 98 -3.54 14.85 7.31
C ASP A 98 -3.25 16.32 7.58
N TRP A 99 -2.40 16.61 8.56
CA TRP A 99 -1.94 17.98 8.81
C TRP A 99 -1.25 18.58 7.57
N GLY A 100 -0.41 17.79 6.88
CA GLY A 100 0.24 18.19 5.63
C GLY A 100 -0.76 18.57 4.53
N LYS A 101 -1.86 17.83 4.39
CA LYS A 101 -2.94 18.13 3.43
C LYS A 101 -3.62 19.46 3.75
N THR A 102 -3.86 19.76 5.03
CA THR A 102 -4.43 21.07 5.43
C THR A 102 -3.52 22.25 5.05
N ARG A 103 -2.19 22.04 5.08
CA ARG A 103 -1.19 23.06 4.72
C ARG A 103 -0.99 23.22 3.22
N ARG A 104 -1.19 22.15 2.45
CA ARG A 104 -1.05 22.16 0.98
C ARG A 104 -2.22 21.42 0.32
N PRO A 105 -3.39 22.09 0.20
CA PRO A 105 -4.52 21.54 -0.52
C PRO A 105 -4.13 21.17 -1.96
N GLY A 106 -4.59 20.02 -2.45
CA GLY A 106 -4.30 19.55 -3.81
C GLY A 106 -2.92 18.91 -4.01
N TYR A 107 -2.22 18.54 -2.93
CA TYR A 107 -1.03 17.70 -3.03
C TYR A 107 -1.35 16.38 -3.75
N ARG A 108 -0.55 16.02 -4.75
CA ARG A 108 -0.66 14.76 -5.48
C ARG A 108 0.51 13.85 -5.09
N PHE A 109 0.20 12.68 -4.52
CA PHE A 109 1.19 11.63 -4.28
C PHE A 109 1.75 11.14 -5.61
N GLY A 110 3.03 11.47 -5.89
CA GLY A 110 3.86 10.89 -6.95
C GLY A 110 3.29 10.97 -8.38
N LEU A 111 4.12 11.30 -9.37
CA LEU A 111 3.76 11.09 -10.78
C LEU A 111 3.86 9.59 -11.10
N LEU A 112 2.91 8.80 -10.61
CA LEU A 112 2.79 7.38 -10.89
C LEU A 112 2.13 7.23 -12.27
N ASN A 113 2.67 6.38 -13.14
CA ASN A 113 2.05 6.08 -14.43
C ASN A 113 1.46 4.67 -14.38
N LEU A 114 0.13 4.55 -14.50
CA LEU A 114 -0.60 3.28 -14.51
C LEU A 114 -1.06 2.89 -15.94
N GLU A 115 -0.53 3.55 -16.99
CA GLU A 115 -0.86 3.25 -18.38
C GLU A 115 -0.63 1.79 -18.76
N GLY A 116 -1.63 1.22 -19.43
CA GLY A 116 -1.62 -0.17 -19.87
C GLY A 116 -1.94 -1.18 -18.78
N LEU A 117 -2.42 -0.75 -17.60
CA LEU A 117 -3.09 -1.61 -16.64
C LEU A 117 -4.60 -1.58 -16.86
N HIS A 118 -5.23 -2.75 -16.88
CA HIS A 118 -6.66 -2.90 -16.67
C HIS A 118 -6.96 -3.14 -15.20
N ILE A 119 -7.75 -2.26 -14.61
CA ILE A 119 -8.13 -2.28 -13.20
C ILE A 119 -9.64 -2.48 -13.10
N LEU A 120 -10.07 -3.53 -12.41
CA LEU A 120 -11.48 -3.74 -12.06
C LEU A 120 -11.72 -3.26 -10.63
N VAL A 121 -12.61 -2.29 -10.45
CA VAL A 121 -13.06 -1.83 -9.13
C VAL A 121 -14.38 -2.49 -8.82
N VAL A 122 -14.41 -3.28 -7.74
CA VAL A 122 -15.58 -4.00 -7.24
C VAL A 122 -16.02 -3.34 -5.94
N ALA A 123 -17.10 -2.58 -6.01
CA ALA A 123 -17.74 -1.98 -4.84
C ALA A 123 -19.23 -1.71 -5.10
N ASP A 124 -20.05 -1.83 -4.06
CA ASP A 124 -21.50 -1.57 -4.15
C ASP A 124 -21.86 -0.08 -3.99
N ALA A 125 -20.87 0.79 -3.72
CA ALA A 125 -21.04 2.23 -3.59
C ALA A 125 -20.61 2.96 -4.89
N PRO A 126 -21.56 3.49 -5.71
CA PRO A 126 -21.25 4.10 -7.00
C PRO A 126 -20.32 5.32 -6.90
N ASP A 127 -20.48 6.15 -5.88
CA ASP A 127 -19.68 7.36 -5.68
C ASP A 127 -18.21 7.04 -5.38
N ALA A 128 -17.95 5.99 -4.59
CA ALA A 128 -16.60 5.52 -4.30
C ALA A 128 -15.92 4.96 -5.55
N CYS A 129 -16.66 4.17 -6.34
CA CYS A 129 -16.22 3.67 -7.64
C CYS A 129 -15.82 4.81 -8.58
N GLU A 130 -16.62 5.86 -8.67
CA GLU A 130 -16.35 6.99 -9.57
C GLU A 130 -15.10 7.78 -9.13
N GLN A 131 -14.91 8.01 -7.83
CA GLN A 131 -13.69 8.67 -7.32
C GLN A 131 -12.43 7.86 -7.66
N ILE A 132 -12.46 6.54 -7.47
CA ILE A 132 -11.34 5.66 -7.82
C ILE A 132 -11.10 5.66 -9.34
N ARG A 133 -12.17 5.61 -10.14
CA ARG A 133 -12.11 5.65 -11.60
C ARG A 133 -11.45 6.93 -12.11
N VAL A 134 -11.80 8.08 -11.53
CA VAL A 134 -11.20 9.38 -11.88
C VAL A 134 -9.71 9.39 -11.52
N GLU A 135 -9.33 9.00 -10.31
CA GLU A 135 -7.93 9.04 -9.89
C GLU A 135 -7.05 8.09 -10.71
N LEU A 136 -7.45 6.82 -10.82
CA LEU A 136 -6.65 5.80 -11.50
C LEU A 136 -6.70 5.94 -13.03
N GLY A 137 -7.86 6.27 -13.58
CA GLY A 137 -8.04 6.36 -15.02
C GLY A 137 -7.63 7.71 -15.58
N VAL A 138 -8.28 8.78 -15.15
CA VAL A 138 -8.08 10.12 -15.73
C VAL A 138 -6.73 10.71 -15.32
N ILE A 139 -6.33 10.54 -14.05
CA ILE A 139 -5.13 11.19 -13.53
C ILE A 139 -3.87 10.31 -13.73
N ARG A 140 -4.03 8.98 -13.77
CA ARG A 140 -2.89 8.03 -13.82
C ARG A 140 -2.83 7.16 -15.09
N GLY A 141 -3.82 7.26 -15.99
CA GLY A 141 -3.80 6.62 -17.31
C GLY A 141 -4.19 5.14 -17.35
N ALA A 142 -4.66 4.56 -16.24
CA ALA A 142 -5.15 3.18 -16.24
C ALA A 142 -6.48 3.04 -17.01
N GLN A 143 -6.76 1.85 -17.53
CA GLN A 143 -8.11 1.50 -17.97
C GLN A 143 -8.87 0.96 -16.77
N VAL A 144 -9.93 1.65 -16.35
CA VAL A 144 -10.68 1.32 -15.13
C VAL A 144 -12.10 0.93 -15.47
N THR A 145 -12.48 -0.29 -15.11
CA THR A 145 -13.85 -0.82 -15.19
C THR A 145 -14.41 -0.93 -13.78
N THR A 146 -15.67 -0.54 -13.58
CA THR A 146 -16.36 -0.67 -12.30
C THR A 146 -17.42 -1.78 -12.39
N ALA A 147 -17.59 -2.54 -11.31
CA ALA A 147 -18.59 -3.59 -11.22
C ALA A 147 -19.11 -3.74 -9.78
N THR A 148 -20.31 -4.30 -9.64
CA THR A 148 -20.78 -4.84 -8.36
C THR A 148 -20.19 -6.22 -8.12
N VAL A 149 -20.27 -6.72 -6.88
CA VAL A 149 -19.80 -8.07 -6.52
C VAL A 149 -20.47 -9.14 -7.39
N THR A 150 -21.76 -9.00 -7.67
CA THR A 150 -22.52 -9.96 -8.48
C THR A 150 -22.09 -9.99 -9.95
N MET A 151 -21.71 -8.85 -10.50
CA MET A 151 -21.28 -8.72 -11.90
C MET A 151 -19.79 -8.98 -12.12
N MET A 152 -19.00 -9.04 -11.04
CA MET A 152 -17.55 -9.27 -11.07
C MET A 152 -17.18 -10.48 -11.93
N SER A 153 -17.86 -11.62 -11.75
CA SER A 153 -17.53 -12.86 -12.47
C SER A 153 -17.77 -12.79 -13.98
N GLU A 154 -18.76 -11.99 -14.42
CA GLU A 154 -19.03 -11.78 -15.83
C GLU A 154 -17.96 -10.87 -16.45
N GLN A 155 -17.61 -9.78 -15.76
CA GLN A 155 -16.58 -8.84 -16.21
C GLN A 155 -15.21 -9.50 -16.36
N LEU A 156 -14.82 -10.33 -15.40
CA LEU A 156 -13.55 -11.05 -15.43
C LEU A 156 -13.46 -12.09 -16.56
N ARG A 157 -14.59 -12.53 -17.13
CA ARG A 157 -14.62 -13.37 -18.34
C ARG A 157 -14.53 -12.59 -19.64
N GLN A 158 -14.99 -11.33 -19.63
CA GLN A 158 -15.04 -10.49 -20.83
C GLN A 158 -13.74 -9.74 -21.08
N VAL A 159 -13.03 -9.34 -20.02
CA VAL A 159 -11.84 -8.49 -20.10
C VAL A 159 -10.71 -9.11 -19.30
N GLN A 160 -9.51 -9.11 -19.88
CA GLN A 160 -8.30 -9.44 -19.13
C GLN A 160 -7.95 -8.28 -18.20
N VAL A 161 -8.00 -8.55 -16.90
CA VAL A 161 -7.74 -7.58 -15.83
C VAL A 161 -6.39 -7.88 -15.18
N ASP A 162 -5.60 -6.84 -14.91
CA ASP A 162 -4.32 -6.96 -14.21
C ASP A 162 -4.50 -6.79 -12.70
N VAL A 163 -5.42 -5.91 -12.27
CA VAL A 163 -5.64 -5.56 -10.87
C VAL A 163 -7.13 -5.58 -10.54
N VAL A 164 -7.52 -6.24 -9.45
CA VAL A 164 -8.87 -6.16 -8.88
C VAL A 164 -8.81 -5.44 -7.54
N ILE A 165 -9.57 -4.35 -7.42
CA ILE A 165 -9.74 -3.61 -6.18
C ILE A 165 -11.10 -4.00 -5.63
N VAL A 166 -11.13 -4.51 -4.41
CA VAL A 166 -12.34 -4.94 -3.73
C VAL A 166 -12.54 -4.06 -2.51
N ASP A 167 -13.64 -3.33 -2.49
CA ASP A 167 -14.06 -2.63 -1.30
C ASP A 167 -14.74 -3.60 -0.31
N PHE A 168 -14.20 -3.70 0.90
CA PHE A 168 -14.62 -4.67 1.91
C PHE A 168 -15.54 -4.03 2.96
N GLU A 169 -16.84 -4.03 2.66
CA GLU A 169 -17.93 -4.08 3.65
C GLU A 169 -18.75 -5.38 3.46
N MET A 170 -18.06 -6.47 3.15
CA MET A 170 -18.71 -7.72 2.74
C MET A 170 -18.70 -8.74 3.89
N THR A 171 -19.68 -9.65 3.88
CA THR A 171 -19.79 -10.69 4.91
C THR A 171 -18.69 -11.75 4.75
N ALA A 172 -18.52 -12.61 5.77
CA ALA A 172 -17.55 -13.71 5.70
C ALA A 172 -17.84 -14.70 4.55
N GLU A 173 -19.09 -14.81 4.11
CA GLU A 173 -19.48 -15.63 2.95
C GLU A 173 -18.98 -15.02 1.65
N ASP A 174 -19.17 -13.71 1.49
CA ASP A 174 -18.71 -12.98 0.29
C ASP A 174 -17.19 -13.05 0.11
N LEU A 175 -16.42 -12.99 1.22
CA LEU A 175 -14.95 -13.21 1.22
C LEU A 175 -14.56 -14.55 0.61
N SER A 176 -15.26 -15.62 1.01
CA SER A 176 -14.94 -16.97 0.58
C SER A 176 -15.25 -17.15 -0.91
N VAL A 177 -16.38 -16.61 -1.36
CA VAL A 177 -16.78 -16.64 -2.78
C VAL A 177 -15.75 -15.90 -3.63
N LEU A 178 -15.30 -14.73 -3.17
CA LEU A 178 -14.36 -13.89 -3.90
C LEU A 178 -12.97 -14.56 -3.98
N SER A 179 -12.49 -15.13 -2.87
CA SER A 179 -11.25 -15.91 -2.84
C SER A 179 -11.29 -17.11 -3.79
N GLN A 180 -12.39 -17.86 -3.79
CA GLN A 180 -12.57 -19.01 -4.69
C GLN A 180 -12.62 -18.58 -6.17
N GLN A 181 -13.30 -17.47 -6.47
CA GLN A 181 -13.35 -16.93 -7.84
C GLN A 181 -11.98 -16.45 -8.32
N ILE A 182 -11.20 -15.77 -7.47
CA ILE A 182 -9.83 -15.35 -7.79
C ILE A 182 -8.96 -16.57 -8.12
N GLN A 183 -8.97 -17.61 -7.27
CA GLN A 183 -8.18 -18.82 -7.49
C GLN A 183 -8.55 -19.54 -8.79
N LEU A 184 -9.84 -19.59 -9.13
CA LEU A 184 -10.30 -20.17 -10.39
C LEU A 184 -9.86 -19.36 -11.61
N LEU A 185 -9.80 -18.03 -11.49
CA LEU A 185 -9.34 -17.14 -12.56
C LEU A 185 -7.82 -17.24 -12.75
N GLU A 186 -7.05 -17.29 -11.67
CA GLU A 186 -5.60 -17.49 -11.74
C GLU A 186 -5.23 -18.84 -12.35
N ALA A 187 -6.04 -19.89 -12.12
CA ALA A 187 -5.82 -21.21 -12.71
C ALA A 187 -5.99 -21.25 -14.24
N GLY A 188 -6.68 -20.26 -14.83
CA GLY A 188 -6.94 -20.15 -16.27
C GLY A 188 -6.16 -19.06 -17.00
N GLN A 189 -5.35 -18.26 -16.29
CA GLN A 189 -4.59 -17.14 -16.88
C GLN A 189 -3.07 -17.40 -16.81
N GLU A 190 -2.34 -17.01 -17.87
CA GLU A 190 -0.86 -17.00 -17.85
C GLU A 190 -0.29 -15.92 -16.92
N LYS A 191 -1.08 -14.91 -16.54
CA LYS A 191 -0.68 -13.80 -15.68
C LYS A 191 -1.38 -13.88 -14.32
N GLN A 192 -0.61 -13.58 -13.27
CA GLN A 192 -1.09 -13.55 -11.90
C GLN A 192 -1.90 -12.26 -11.63
N LEU A 193 -3.07 -12.39 -11.01
CA LEU A 193 -3.98 -11.28 -10.74
C LEU A 193 -3.57 -10.55 -9.45
N PHE A 194 -3.56 -9.21 -9.45
CA PHE A 194 -3.28 -8.45 -8.23
C PHE A 194 -4.57 -8.06 -7.52
N VAL A 195 -4.82 -8.62 -6.34
CA VAL A 195 -6.04 -8.34 -5.58
C VAL A 195 -5.74 -7.42 -4.40
N VAL A 196 -6.43 -6.26 -4.38
CA VAL A 196 -6.33 -5.21 -3.37
C VAL A 196 -7.62 -5.17 -2.57
N ALA A 197 -7.55 -5.43 -1.26
CA ALA A 197 -8.67 -5.24 -0.35
C ALA A 197 -8.62 -3.87 0.32
N LEU A 198 -9.75 -3.18 0.39
CA LEU A 198 -9.95 -1.98 1.20
C LEU A 198 -10.82 -2.32 2.42
N SER A 199 -10.29 -2.35 3.64
CA SER A 199 -11.09 -2.78 4.82
C SER A 199 -10.70 -2.07 6.11
N ASP A 200 -11.67 -1.80 6.98
CA ASP A 200 -11.44 -1.30 8.34
C ASP A 200 -11.11 -2.42 9.35
N GLN A 201 -11.64 -3.63 9.16
CA GLN A 201 -11.64 -4.72 10.15
C GLN A 201 -10.87 -5.99 9.73
N LEU A 202 -10.36 -6.04 8.49
CA LEU A 202 -9.77 -7.27 7.98
C LEU A 202 -8.42 -7.59 8.65
N ASN A 203 -8.34 -8.77 9.26
CA ASN A 203 -7.08 -9.31 9.76
C ASN A 203 -6.15 -9.62 8.57
N ARG A 204 -5.07 -8.86 8.44
CA ARG A 204 -4.06 -8.98 7.37
C ARG A 204 -3.60 -10.42 7.14
N SER A 205 -3.33 -11.17 8.22
CA SER A 205 -2.87 -12.56 8.12
C SER A 205 -3.89 -13.47 7.43
N ARG A 206 -5.19 -13.25 7.68
CA ARG A 206 -6.28 -13.98 7.03
C ARG A 206 -6.46 -13.56 5.58
N ALA A 207 -6.33 -12.26 5.30
CA ALA A 207 -6.42 -11.72 3.95
C ALA A 207 -5.32 -12.30 3.02
N PHE A 208 -4.08 -12.31 3.49
CA PHE A 208 -2.98 -12.91 2.73
C PHE A 208 -3.19 -14.41 2.49
N ALA A 209 -3.70 -15.15 3.48
CA ALA A 209 -4.05 -16.56 3.32
C ALA A 209 -5.17 -16.81 2.30
N GLN A 210 -5.98 -15.79 2.00
CA GLN A 210 -7.10 -15.84 1.04
C GLN A 210 -6.73 -15.34 -0.36
N GLY A 211 -5.45 -15.01 -0.60
CA GLY A 211 -4.97 -14.58 -1.91
C GLY A 211 -4.95 -13.06 -2.13
N PHE A 212 -5.36 -12.26 -1.14
CA PHE A 212 -5.17 -10.80 -1.20
C PHE A 212 -3.69 -10.48 -1.12
N ARG A 213 -3.19 -9.68 -2.07
CA ARG A 213 -1.76 -9.29 -2.11
C ARG A 213 -1.53 -7.94 -1.43
N ILE A 214 -2.56 -7.11 -1.37
CA ILE A 214 -2.54 -5.81 -0.70
C ILE A 214 -3.79 -5.68 0.15
N VAL A 215 -3.61 -5.23 1.40
CA VAL A 215 -4.72 -4.84 2.29
C VAL A 215 -4.48 -3.42 2.73
N LEU A 216 -5.29 -2.50 2.20
CA LEU A 216 -5.29 -1.11 2.63
C LEU A 216 -6.42 -0.90 3.63
N THR A 217 -6.10 -0.20 4.70
CA THR A 217 -7.07 0.07 5.77
C THR A 217 -7.85 1.33 5.49
N LYS A 218 -9.18 1.25 5.54
CA LYS A 218 -10.04 2.44 5.43
C LYS A 218 -9.77 3.44 6.57
N PRO A 219 -9.88 4.76 6.34
CA PRO A 219 -10.14 5.39 5.04
C PRO A 219 -8.91 5.34 4.12
N VAL A 220 -9.10 4.95 2.86
CA VAL A 220 -8.02 4.89 1.85
C VAL A 220 -8.20 6.03 0.86
N GLU A 221 -7.20 6.89 0.72
CA GLU A 221 -7.24 7.93 -0.30
C GLU A 221 -6.97 7.33 -1.69
N PRO A 222 -7.67 7.78 -2.75
CA PRO A 222 -7.45 7.28 -4.12
C PRO A 222 -5.99 7.38 -4.57
N ALA A 223 -5.27 8.44 -4.17
CA ALA A 223 -3.87 8.62 -4.52
C ALA A 223 -2.95 7.62 -3.79
N GLU A 224 -3.30 7.21 -2.57
CA GLU A 224 -2.61 6.17 -1.83
C GLU A 224 -2.85 4.79 -2.46
N LEU A 225 -4.09 4.52 -2.86
CA LEU A 225 -4.46 3.34 -3.62
C LEU A 225 -3.66 3.24 -4.93
N ALA A 226 -3.54 4.33 -5.67
CA ALA A 226 -2.72 4.39 -6.89
C ALA A 226 -1.25 4.01 -6.62
N ALA A 227 -0.69 4.48 -5.51
CA ALA A 227 0.69 4.19 -5.12
C ALA A 227 0.90 2.74 -4.71
N ALA A 228 -0.05 2.16 -3.97
CA ALA A 228 -0.04 0.74 -3.68
C ALA A 228 -0.08 -0.09 -4.98
N ILE A 229 -0.98 0.23 -5.91
CA ILE A 229 -1.10 -0.47 -7.19
C ILE A 229 0.18 -0.35 -8.02
N ALA A 230 0.75 0.84 -8.15
CA ALA A 230 1.98 1.07 -8.90
C ALA A 230 3.14 0.23 -8.35
N SER A 231 3.28 0.15 -7.01
CA SER A 231 4.33 -0.63 -6.34
C SER A 231 4.30 -2.10 -6.75
N PHE A 232 3.13 -2.71 -6.67
CA PHE A 232 2.98 -4.15 -6.88
C PHE A 232 2.96 -4.55 -8.36
N THR A 233 2.52 -3.66 -9.24
CA THR A 233 2.51 -3.91 -10.70
C THR A 233 3.86 -3.60 -11.36
N GLY A 234 4.86 -3.13 -10.61
CA GLY A 234 6.15 -2.71 -11.17
C GLY A 234 6.05 -1.49 -12.10
N ARG A 235 4.97 -0.70 -11.97
CA ARG A 235 4.68 0.51 -12.75
C ARG A 235 5.06 1.80 -12.03
N LEU A 236 5.80 1.66 -10.94
CA LEU A 236 6.58 2.74 -10.38
C LEU A 236 7.55 3.24 -11.47
N GLY A 237 7.44 4.51 -11.86
CA GLY A 237 8.23 5.12 -12.95
C GLY A 237 9.73 5.11 -12.71
#